data_AF-A0A2E9VIS4-F1
#
_entry.id   AF-A0A2E9VIS4-F1
#
_cell.length_a   1.000
_cell.length_b   1.000
_cell.length_c   1.000
_cell.angle_alpha   90.00
_cell.angle_beta   90.00
_cell.angle_gamma   90.00
#
_symmetry.space_group_name_H-M   'P 1'
#
loop_
_entity.id
_entity.type
_entity.pdbx_description
1 polymer ?
#
loop_
_entity_poly.entity_id
_entity_poly.type
_entity_poly.pdbx_seq_one_letter_code
_entity_poly.pdbx_strand_id
1 'polypeptide(L)'
;MNLKEIREEINSALDYNPELKQYTDNIARIVNRHYLQISSQYQWLFMQKREMITLRADIKGSATDTLTADGSQFVTLPTTTGAGIKNLPPDILGKTLVIDNIEYRITAYVNARSFVVDQIVPDGTYTDWTIEFRKYPLPRDCIEVLGAMDRGHKTTETLSFVGQLATDTSTQTITGPDRGRFVFLDARKEEYLYLDRSDTGDPFVSVEEIHDNVEPPDYPLLLEVETRSSTTPAKKFPSGDKYTIEYCYTFTYAGMESPPSLVSSIDIEKDTSSRNFQIKLTNFMDTSAVRLNTRDGTGETNFGFTGRLKKLYRRIIFEDKNSQYNARSSGANEWRHIATIGEKELDLIDQGQELITSTVDVSGGASSKGETSPTGEVFSLDRLNETGPRQYLRFWYTPQQDYMIEIRYHKRPFRLRKDSDQPQWPVQFHHYLVYAALRYICMQHGMLNHSQLYERRAGDFLKAMRAKYLTRTDRLHIRRGFDRSMSDRERFGIPSKS
;
A
#
# COMPACT_ATOMS: atom_id res chain seq x y z
N MET A 1 -18.37 -1.69 20.92
CA MET A 1 -18.83 -0.61 20.03
C MET A 1 -18.26 -0.75 18.63
N ASN A 2 -18.95 -1.55 17.83
CA ASN A 2 -18.82 -1.53 16.38
C ASN A 2 -19.60 -0.32 15.80
N LEU A 3 -19.54 -0.11 14.48
CA LEU A 3 -20.24 0.98 13.80
C LEU A 3 -21.76 0.92 14.01
N LYS A 4 -22.35 -0.28 14.08
CA LYS A 4 -23.78 -0.45 14.36
C LYS A 4 -24.15 0.10 15.73
N GLU A 5 -23.46 -0.31 16.78
CA GLU A 5 -23.67 0.16 18.16
C GLU A 5 -23.46 1.68 18.26
N ILE A 6 -22.45 2.24 17.58
CA ILE A 6 -22.23 3.70 17.54
C ILE A 6 -23.44 4.42 16.96
N ARG A 7 -24.01 3.92 15.85
CA ARG A 7 -25.21 4.52 15.22
C ARG A 7 -26.44 4.38 16.10
N GLU A 8 -26.64 3.22 16.72
CA GLU A 8 -27.76 2.97 17.65
C GLU A 8 -27.70 3.93 18.85
N GLU A 9 -26.51 4.17 19.40
CA GLU A 9 -26.33 5.13 20.50
C GLU A 9 -26.62 6.58 20.06
N ILE A 10 -26.19 6.98 18.85
CA ILE A 10 -26.51 8.29 18.27
C ILE A 10 -28.03 8.45 18.10
N ASN A 11 -28.70 7.44 17.53
CA ASN A 11 -30.14 7.47 17.28
C ASN A 11 -30.92 7.49 18.60
N SER A 12 -30.49 6.72 19.60
CA SER A 12 -31.10 6.72 20.94
C SER A 12 -30.95 8.06 21.64
N ALA A 13 -29.82 8.75 21.47
CA ALA A 13 -29.61 10.08 22.07
C ALA A 13 -30.43 11.19 21.41
N LEU A 14 -30.79 11.03 20.13
CA LEU A 14 -31.61 11.99 19.38
C LEU A 14 -33.12 11.70 19.48
N ASP A 15 -33.50 10.53 20.01
CA ASP A 15 -34.87 9.99 19.96
C ASP A 15 -35.46 10.02 18.53
N TYR A 16 -34.57 9.82 17.55
CA TYR A 16 -34.88 9.91 16.13
C TYR A 16 -34.12 8.83 15.36
N ASN A 17 -34.87 7.84 14.87
CA ASN A 17 -34.34 6.76 14.04
C ASN A 17 -35.18 6.64 12.77
N PRO A 18 -34.98 7.53 11.78
CA PRO A 18 -35.53 7.28 10.47
C PRO A 18 -34.80 6.05 9.93
N GLU A 19 -35.52 4.97 9.64
CA GLU A 19 -34.96 3.75 9.02
C GLU A 19 -34.51 4.00 7.55
N LEU A 20 -34.16 5.24 7.23
CA LEU A 20 -33.71 5.69 5.93
C LEU A 20 -32.19 5.48 5.82
N LYS A 21 -31.76 4.62 4.90
CA LYS A 21 -30.31 4.37 4.70
C LYS A 21 -29.50 5.63 4.37
N GLN A 22 -30.09 6.63 3.70
CA GLN A 22 -29.38 7.90 3.47
C GLN A 22 -28.95 8.57 4.78
N TYR A 23 -29.79 8.49 5.81
CA TYR A 23 -29.48 8.99 7.14
C TYR A 23 -28.40 8.15 7.82
N THR A 24 -28.50 6.81 7.77
CA THR A 24 -27.47 5.93 8.34
C THR A 24 -26.10 6.09 7.67
N ASP A 25 -26.08 6.27 6.35
CA ASP A 25 -24.88 6.50 5.55
C ASP A 25 -24.28 7.87 5.87
N ASN A 26 -25.12 8.89 6.09
CA ASN A 26 -24.68 10.21 6.54
C ASN A 26 -24.03 10.15 7.94
N ILE A 27 -24.65 9.45 8.89
CA ILE A 27 -24.07 9.24 10.23
C ILE A 27 -22.73 8.52 10.11
N ALA A 28 -22.66 7.42 9.35
CA ALA A 28 -21.42 6.68 9.15
C ALA A 28 -20.32 7.56 8.52
N ARG A 29 -20.68 8.44 7.59
CA ARG A 29 -19.74 9.41 6.99
C ARG A 29 -19.21 10.41 8.02
N ILE A 30 -20.07 10.96 8.87
CA ILE A 30 -19.68 11.90 9.94
C ILE A 30 -18.76 11.20 10.95
N VAL A 31 -19.13 9.99 11.40
CA VAL A 31 -18.32 9.16 12.30
C VAL A 31 -16.95 8.90 11.70
N ASN A 32 -16.89 8.45 10.44
CA ASN A 32 -15.63 8.23 9.73
C ASN A 32 -14.79 9.50 9.60
N ARG A 33 -15.41 10.65 9.31
CA ARG A 33 -14.70 11.93 9.21
C ARG A 33 -13.97 12.24 10.52
N HIS A 34 -14.66 12.17 11.66
CA HIS A 34 -14.06 12.43 12.96
C HIS A 34 -13.03 11.36 13.36
N TYR A 35 -13.32 10.09 13.06
CA TYR A 35 -12.41 8.98 13.31
C TYR A 35 -11.09 9.15 12.54
N LEU A 36 -11.15 9.43 11.24
CA LEU A 36 -9.96 9.66 10.41
C LEU A 36 -9.23 10.93 10.85
N GLN A 37 -9.94 12.05 11.05
CA GLN A 37 -9.35 13.33 11.44
C GLN A 37 -8.58 13.24 12.75
N ILE A 38 -9.18 12.65 13.80
CA ILE A 38 -8.52 12.54 15.09
C ILE A 38 -7.38 11.55 15.06
N SER A 39 -7.54 10.45 14.32
CA SER A 39 -6.45 9.47 14.16
C SER A 39 -5.23 10.09 13.48
N SER A 40 -5.41 10.93 12.46
CA SER A 40 -4.29 11.57 11.75
C SER A 40 -3.73 12.80 12.47
N GLN A 41 -4.51 13.49 13.29
CA GLN A 41 -4.06 14.73 13.94
C GLN A 41 -3.02 14.51 15.05
N TYR A 42 -3.00 13.32 15.67
CA TYR A 42 -2.09 13.04 16.80
C TYR A 42 -1.35 11.72 16.61
N GLN A 43 -0.11 11.68 17.12
CA GLN A 43 0.70 10.47 17.17
C GLN A 43 0.26 9.56 18.31
N TRP A 44 -0.85 8.83 18.11
CA TRP A 44 -1.41 7.90 19.10
C TRP A 44 -0.57 6.63 19.25
N LEU A 45 -0.30 6.21 20.49
CA LEU A 45 0.43 4.95 20.79
C LEU A 45 -0.28 3.72 20.20
N PHE A 46 -1.61 3.67 20.29
CA PHE A 46 -2.41 2.54 19.78
C PHE A 46 -2.53 2.52 18.25
N MET A 47 -2.12 3.58 17.56
CA MET A 47 -2.02 3.62 16.09
C MET A 47 -0.58 3.38 15.61
N GLN A 48 0.37 3.09 16.50
CA GLN A 48 1.72 2.75 16.08
C GLN A 48 1.80 1.30 15.68
N LYS A 49 2.37 1.02 14.50
CA LYS A 49 2.75 -0.32 14.07
C LYS A 49 4.26 -0.41 13.93
N ARG A 50 4.78 -1.61 14.15
CA ARG A 50 6.17 -1.96 13.89
C ARG A 50 6.20 -2.93 12.74
N GLU A 51 7.13 -2.74 11.82
CA GLU A 51 7.28 -3.59 10.65
C GLU A 51 8.76 -3.77 10.35
N MET A 52 9.12 -4.97 9.89
CA MET A 52 10.48 -5.26 9.50
C MET A 52 10.64 -4.93 8.03
N ILE A 53 11.65 -4.13 7.70
CA ILE A 53 12.05 -3.84 6.33
C ILE A 53 13.46 -4.38 6.13
N THR A 54 13.67 -5.10 5.03
CA THR A 54 15.00 -5.53 4.60
C THR A 54 15.71 -4.35 3.95
N LEU A 55 16.80 -3.90 4.55
CA LEU A 55 17.78 -3.04 3.89
C LEU A 55 18.73 -3.94 3.10
N ARG A 56 18.93 -3.59 1.84
CA ARG A 56 19.83 -4.33 0.95
C ARG A 56 21.09 -3.55 0.69
N ALA A 57 22.19 -4.28 0.64
CA ALA A 57 23.41 -3.77 0.07
C ALA A 57 23.25 -3.60 -1.44
N ASP A 58 24.05 -2.69 -1.99
CA ASP A 58 24.07 -2.51 -3.43
C ASP A 58 24.56 -3.77 -4.12
N ILE A 59 23.84 -4.19 -5.15
CA ILE A 59 24.22 -5.36 -5.94
C ILE A 59 25.17 -4.86 -7.02
N LYS A 60 26.45 -5.17 -6.87
CA LYS A 60 27.49 -4.79 -7.83
C LYS A 60 27.79 -5.92 -8.82
N GLY A 61 28.08 -5.55 -10.06
CA GLY A 61 28.68 -6.42 -11.07
C GLY A 61 30.04 -6.93 -10.65
N SER A 62 30.48 -7.98 -11.32
CA SER A 62 31.81 -8.56 -11.17
C SER A 62 32.28 -9.08 -12.53
N ALA A 63 33.51 -9.55 -12.63
CA ALA A 63 34.01 -10.18 -13.85
C ALA A 63 33.20 -11.43 -14.27
N THR A 64 32.48 -12.06 -13.32
CA THR A 64 31.62 -13.22 -13.57
C THR A 64 30.13 -12.87 -13.64
N ASP A 65 29.73 -11.73 -13.06
CA ASP A 65 28.35 -11.23 -13.06
C ASP A 65 28.21 -10.07 -14.06
N THR A 66 28.47 -10.35 -15.34
CA THR A 66 28.37 -9.32 -16.38
C THR A 66 26.93 -9.07 -16.79
N LEU A 67 26.56 -7.82 -16.96
CA LEU A 67 25.24 -7.43 -17.45
C LEU A 67 25.31 -7.26 -18.97
N THR A 68 24.42 -7.92 -19.71
CA THR A 68 24.33 -7.78 -21.16
C THR A 68 23.06 -7.02 -21.52
N ALA A 69 23.22 -6.00 -22.36
CA ALA A 69 22.13 -5.30 -23.00
C ALA A 69 22.35 -5.36 -24.52
N ASP A 70 21.27 -5.48 -25.28
CA ASP A 70 21.25 -5.64 -26.74
C ASP A 70 20.87 -4.32 -27.46
N GLY A 71 21.12 -3.18 -26.82
CA GLY A 71 20.62 -1.89 -27.31
C GLY A 71 19.12 -1.70 -27.05
N SER A 72 18.58 -2.33 -25.99
CA SER A 72 17.19 -2.21 -25.58
C SER A 72 17.04 -1.84 -24.08
N GLN A 73 15.80 -1.70 -23.63
CA GLN A 73 15.46 -1.55 -22.21
C GLN A 73 15.54 -2.88 -21.43
N PHE A 74 15.65 -4.00 -22.13
CA PHE A 74 15.72 -5.33 -21.54
C PHE A 74 17.17 -5.67 -21.19
N VAL A 75 17.37 -6.05 -19.94
CA VAL A 75 18.70 -6.26 -19.38
C VAL A 75 18.78 -7.66 -18.80
N THR A 76 19.85 -8.39 -19.13
CA THR A 76 19.99 -9.80 -18.75
C THR A 76 21.36 -10.07 -18.13
N LEU A 77 21.35 -10.81 -17.01
CA LEU A 77 22.52 -11.45 -16.42
C LEU A 77 22.83 -12.77 -17.13
N PRO A 78 24.06 -13.30 -17.02
CA PRO A 78 24.46 -14.49 -17.76
C PRO A 78 23.54 -15.67 -17.41
N THR A 79 23.05 -16.38 -18.42
CA THR A 79 22.17 -17.55 -18.26
C THR A 79 22.93 -18.83 -17.93
N THR A 80 24.27 -18.80 -18.01
CA THR A 80 25.12 -19.91 -17.57
C THR A 80 24.86 -20.21 -16.09
N THR A 81 24.88 -21.48 -15.70
CA THR A 81 24.74 -21.90 -14.30
C THR A 81 26.13 -22.22 -13.74
N GLY A 82 26.40 -21.84 -12.49
CA GLY A 82 27.71 -22.01 -11.87
C GLY A 82 27.79 -21.35 -10.50
N ALA A 83 28.73 -21.81 -9.66
CA ALA A 83 28.98 -21.20 -8.37
C ALA A 83 29.43 -19.73 -8.55
N GLY A 84 28.76 -18.81 -7.86
CA GLY A 84 29.10 -17.39 -7.86
C GLY A 84 28.23 -16.49 -8.74
N ILE A 85 27.27 -17.03 -9.49
CA ILE A 85 26.35 -16.23 -10.29
C ILE A 85 25.25 -15.66 -9.40
N LYS A 86 25.05 -14.34 -9.45
CA LYS A 86 24.05 -13.66 -8.61
C LYS A 86 22.63 -13.87 -9.15
N ASN A 87 21.73 -14.28 -8.26
CA ASN A 87 20.28 -14.21 -8.50
C ASN A 87 19.76 -12.89 -7.93
N LEU A 88 19.06 -12.13 -8.76
CA LEU A 88 18.45 -10.86 -8.35
C LEU A 88 17.15 -11.12 -7.59
N PRO A 89 16.91 -10.44 -6.47
CA PRO A 89 15.65 -10.51 -5.76
C PRO A 89 14.55 -9.71 -6.49
N PRO A 90 13.27 -10.04 -6.30
CA PRO A 90 12.15 -9.34 -6.95
C PRO A 90 11.98 -7.88 -6.49
N ASP A 91 12.58 -7.50 -5.36
CA ASP A 91 12.50 -6.14 -4.80
C ASP A 91 13.51 -5.16 -5.42
N ILE A 92 14.25 -5.56 -6.47
CA ILE A 92 14.95 -4.63 -7.38
C ILE A 92 13.97 -3.72 -8.14
N LEU A 93 12.69 -4.08 -8.17
CA LEU A 93 11.66 -3.31 -8.84
C LEU A 93 11.59 -1.88 -8.27
N GLY A 94 11.75 -0.89 -9.15
CA GLY A 94 11.77 0.53 -8.81
C GLY A 94 13.08 1.06 -8.25
N LYS A 95 14.13 0.23 -8.17
CA LYS A 95 15.49 0.65 -7.80
C LYS A 95 16.24 1.23 -9.01
N THR A 96 17.40 1.83 -8.74
CA THR A 96 18.24 2.46 -9.77
C THR A 96 19.38 1.52 -10.14
N LEU A 97 19.47 1.18 -11.42
CA LEU A 97 20.64 0.57 -12.03
C LEU A 97 21.60 1.68 -12.49
N VAL A 98 22.87 1.56 -12.15
CA VAL A 98 23.93 2.46 -12.59
C VAL A 98 24.89 1.69 -13.47
N ILE A 99 25.09 2.15 -14.71
CA ILE A 99 26.07 1.62 -15.67
C ILE A 99 26.86 2.81 -16.19
N ASP A 100 28.19 2.79 -16.10
CA ASP A 100 29.06 3.86 -16.60
C ASP A 100 28.65 5.27 -16.13
N ASN A 101 28.21 5.40 -14.86
CA ASN A 101 27.65 6.62 -14.25
C ASN A 101 26.32 7.13 -14.84
N ILE A 102 25.63 6.33 -15.65
CA ILE A 102 24.27 6.64 -16.12
C ILE A 102 23.28 5.87 -15.25
N GLU A 103 22.31 6.60 -14.68
CA GLU A 103 21.24 6.05 -13.84
C GLU A 103 20.04 5.63 -14.71
N TYR A 104 19.62 4.38 -14.57
CA TYR A 104 18.45 3.77 -15.19
C TYR A 104 17.50 3.28 -14.11
N ARG A 105 16.20 3.55 -14.21
CA ARG A 105 15.21 3.07 -13.24
C ARG A 105 14.67 1.70 -13.65
N ILE A 106 14.69 0.72 -12.75
CA ILE A 106 14.13 -0.61 -13.01
C ILE A 106 12.60 -0.53 -12.96
N THR A 107 11.95 -0.75 -14.10
CA THR A 107 10.48 -0.61 -14.26
C THR A 107 9.73 -1.92 -14.09
N ALA A 108 10.37 -3.05 -14.42
CA ALA A 108 9.78 -4.38 -14.32
C ALA A 108 10.83 -5.43 -13.94
N TYR A 109 10.43 -6.37 -13.08
CA TYR A 109 11.18 -7.57 -12.75
C TYR A 109 10.58 -8.72 -13.56
N VAL A 110 11.38 -9.39 -14.39
CA VAL A 110 10.91 -10.48 -15.25
C VAL A 110 11.22 -11.83 -14.60
N ASN A 111 12.46 -12.01 -14.14
CA ASN A 111 12.89 -13.15 -13.33
C ASN A 111 14.21 -12.80 -12.62
N ALA A 112 14.80 -13.76 -11.90
CA ALA A 112 16.02 -13.54 -11.11
C ALA A 112 17.25 -13.12 -11.93
N ARG A 113 17.19 -13.15 -13.27
CA ARG A 113 18.31 -12.83 -14.16
C ARG A 113 17.97 -11.81 -15.24
N SER A 114 16.71 -11.42 -15.38
CA SER A 114 16.32 -10.43 -16.38
C SER A 114 15.30 -9.46 -15.83
N PHE A 115 15.47 -8.21 -16.20
CA PHE A 115 14.62 -7.11 -15.78
C PHE A 115 14.60 -6.04 -16.87
N VAL A 116 13.72 -5.06 -16.70
CA VAL A 116 13.51 -4.00 -17.67
C VAL A 116 13.73 -2.65 -17.01
N VAL A 117 14.39 -1.74 -17.72
CA VAL A 117 14.66 -0.36 -17.28
C VAL A 117 13.90 0.68 -18.08
N ASP A 118 13.85 1.92 -17.58
CA ASP A 118 13.09 3.02 -18.16
C ASP A 118 13.68 3.60 -19.45
N GLN A 119 15.00 3.50 -19.67
CA GLN A 119 15.70 4.02 -20.86
C GLN A 119 16.47 2.92 -21.58
N ILE A 120 16.71 3.08 -22.88
CA ILE A 120 17.51 2.13 -23.66
C ILE A 120 18.94 2.11 -23.10
N VAL A 121 19.41 0.92 -22.74
CA VAL A 121 20.82 0.68 -22.41
C VAL A 121 21.55 0.40 -23.73
N PRO A 122 22.71 1.02 -24.01
CA PRO A 122 23.48 0.73 -25.22
C PRO A 122 23.83 -0.76 -25.34
N ASP A 123 24.04 -1.24 -26.56
CA ASP A 123 24.46 -2.62 -26.82
C ASP A 123 25.86 -2.84 -26.23
N GLY A 124 26.02 -3.89 -25.41
CA GLY A 124 27.29 -4.18 -24.75
C GLY A 124 27.20 -5.16 -23.59
N THR A 125 28.38 -5.55 -23.12
CA THR A 125 28.57 -6.34 -21.91
C THR A 125 29.28 -5.48 -20.87
N TYR A 126 28.60 -5.25 -19.75
CA TYR A 126 29.03 -4.37 -18.68
C TYR A 126 29.51 -5.20 -17.49
N THR A 127 30.77 -5.00 -17.08
CA THR A 127 31.34 -5.61 -15.88
C THR A 127 31.19 -4.69 -14.66
N ASP A 128 31.17 -3.37 -14.88
CA ASP A 128 30.99 -2.35 -13.86
C ASP A 128 29.56 -1.80 -13.92
N TRP A 129 28.69 -2.41 -13.12
CA TRP A 129 27.31 -1.97 -12.94
C TRP A 129 26.94 -2.10 -11.46
N THR A 130 25.98 -1.31 -11.01
CA THR A 130 25.50 -1.36 -9.62
C THR A 130 24.00 -1.14 -9.57
N ILE A 131 23.25 -2.01 -8.90
CA ILE A 131 21.85 -1.74 -8.52
C ILE A 131 21.86 -1.15 -7.12
N GLU A 132 21.46 0.12 -7.03
CA GLU A 132 21.47 0.89 -5.80
C GLU A 132 20.14 0.79 -5.03
N PHE A 133 20.23 0.46 -3.73
CA PHE A 133 19.07 0.35 -2.85
C PHE A 133 18.96 1.53 -1.89
N ARG A 134 18.64 2.71 -2.43
CA ARG A 134 18.52 3.95 -1.63
C ARG A 134 17.13 4.19 -1.05
N LYS A 135 16.08 3.86 -1.80
CA LYS A 135 14.68 4.13 -1.44
C LYS A 135 13.94 2.85 -1.06
N TYR A 136 13.26 2.85 0.08
CA TYR A 136 12.52 1.70 0.58
C TYR A 136 11.04 2.04 0.72
N PRO A 137 10.15 1.30 0.05
CA PRO A 137 8.74 1.62 0.06
C PRO A 137 8.12 1.21 1.40
N LEU A 138 7.50 2.16 2.09
CA LEU A 138 6.85 1.92 3.38
C LEU A 138 5.53 1.18 3.20
N PRO A 139 4.95 0.60 4.27
CA PRO A 139 3.65 -0.06 4.18
C PRO A 139 2.57 0.88 3.63
N ARG A 140 1.61 0.34 2.85
CA ARG A 140 0.51 1.13 2.24
C ARG A 140 -0.33 1.91 3.26
N ASP A 141 -0.35 1.44 4.51
CA ASP A 141 -1.03 2.10 5.61
C ASP A 141 -0.14 3.06 6.42
N CYS A 142 1.07 3.39 5.98
CA CYS A 142 1.94 4.35 6.66
C CYS A 142 1.48 5.81 6.43
N ILE A 143 1.29 6.57 7.52
CA ILE A 143 1.06 8.04 7.50
C ILE A 143 2.33 8.81 7.79
N GLU A 144 3.14 8.35 8.73
CA GLU A 144 4.34 9.05 9.19
C GLU A 144 5.31 8.02 9.79
N VAL A 145 6.60 8.13 9.46
CA VAL A 145 7.63 7.31 10.09
C VAL A 145 8.01 7.93 11.44
N LEU A 146 7.89 7.16 12.51
CA LEU A 146 8.17 7.62 13.87
C LEU A 146 9.58 7.26 14.33
N GLY A 147 10.12 6.19 13.77
CA GLY A 147 11.41 5.62 14.14
C GLY A 147 11.86 4.52 13.20
N ALA A 148 13.15 4.37 13.03
CA ALA A 148 13.81 3.21 12.44
C ALA A 148 14.84 2.76 13.47
N MET A 149 14.94 1.46 13.69
CA MET A 149 15.86 0.86 14.65
C MET A 149 16.47 -0.39 14.03
N ASP A 150 17.78 -0.53 14.18
CA ASP A 150 18.48 -1.78 13.97
C ASP A 150 18.64 -2.48 15.33
N ARG A 151 18.17 -3.73 15.40
CA ARG A 151 18.24 -4.59 16.60
C ARG A 151 19.01 -5.88 16.36
N GLY A 152 19.80 -5.94 15.29
CA GLY A 152 20.55 -7.14 14.94
C GLY A 152 19.68 -8.35 14.60
N HIS A 153 18.53 -8.11 13.95
CA HIS A 153 17.65 -9.20 13.55
C HIS A 153 18.35 -10.13 12.55
N LYS A 154 18.10 -11.44 12.69
CA LYS A 154 18.57 -12.46 11.76
C LYS A 154 17.54 -12.63 10.64
N THR A 155 18.00 -12.59 9.42
CA THR A 155 17.17 -12.76 8.23
C THR A 155 17.75 -13.89 7.40
N THR A 156 16.90 -14.84 7.03
CA THR A 156 17.24 -15.89 6.07
C THR A 156 16.42 -15.66 4.82
N GLU A 157 17.09 -15.43 3.70
CA GLU A 157 16.46 -15.31 2.40
C GLU A 157 16.92 -16.46 1.50
N THR A 158 15.97 -17.07 0.81
CA THR A 158 16.21 -18.14 -0.16
C THR A 158 15.75 -17.66 -1.54
N LEU A 159 16.70 -17.46 -2.44
CA LEU A 159 16.46 -17.10 -3.84
C LEU A 159 16.66 -18.34 -4.70
N SER A 160 15.62 -18.73 -5.45
CA SER A 160 15.67 -19.87 -6.36
C SER A 160 15.49 -19.41 -7.80
N PHE A 161 16.40 -19.82 -8.69
CA PHE A 161 16.28 -19.68 -10.13
C PHE A 161 16.13 -21.07 -10.76
N VAL A 162 15.09 -21.26 -11.57
CA VAL A 162 14.87 -22.49 -12.33
C VAL A 162 15.30 -22.24 -13.77
N GLY A 163 16.51 -22.66 -14.11
CA GLY A 163 16.98 -22.66 -15.50
C GLY A 163 16.53 -23.91 -16.26
N GLN A 164 16.76 -23.93 -17.57
CA GLN A 164 16.35 -25.04 -18.44
C GLN A 164 16.99 -26.39 -18.08
N LEU A 165 18.19 -26.37 -17.46
CA LEU A 165 18.99 -27.57 -17.17
C LEU A 165 19.26 -27.78 -15.67
N ALA A 166 19.00 -26.79 -14.82
CA ALA A 166 19.28 -26.89 -13.39
C ALA A 166 18.45 -25.86 -12.60
N THR A 167 18.10 -26.23 -11.36
CA THR A 167 17.60 -25.30 -10.35
C THR A 167 18.77 -24.85 -9.50
N ASP A 168 19.00 -23.55 -9.44
CA ASP A 168 19.96 -22.92 -8.55
C ASP A 168 19.22 -22.32 -7.36
N THR A 169 19.64 -22.63 -6.14
CA THR A 169 19.01 -22.11 -4.92
C THR A 169 20.09 -21.57 -4.00
N SER A 170 20.06 -20.26 -3.80
CA SER A 170 20.96 -19.55 -2.88
C SER A 170 20.20 -19.24 -1.60
N THR A 171 20.69 -19.70 -0.46
CA THR A 171 20.16 -19.31 0.86
C THR A 171 21.22 -18.53 1.61
N GLN A 172 20.91 -17.31 1.98
CA GLN A 172 21.79 -16.47 2.78
C GLN A 172 21.13 -16.16 4.12
N THR A 173 21.86 -16.37 5.22
CA THR A 173 21.43 -15.94 6.55
C THR A 173 22.35 -14.82 7.02
N ILE A 174 21.78 -13.65 7.27
CA ILE A 174 22.54 -12.46 7.64
C ILE A 174 22.01 -11.93 8.97
N THR A 175 22.91 -11.44 9.80
CA THR A 175 22.59 -10.86 11.12
C THR A 175 22.91 -9.37 11.05
N GLY A 176 21.93 -8.53 11.40
CA GLY A 176 22.13 -7.08 11.48
C GLY A 176 23.19 -6.69 12.53
N PRO A 177 23.79 -5.49 12.42
CA PRO A 177 24.86 -5.04 13.30
C PRO A 177 24.42 -4.54 14.69
N ASP A 178 23.12 -4.47 15.00
CA ASP A 178 22.54 -4.06 16.30
C ASP A 178 22.95 -2.65 16.75
N ARG A 179 22.81 -1.67 15.85
CA ARG A 179 23.28 -0.29 16.08
C ARG A 179 22.33 0.59 16.89
N GLY A 180 21.13 0.11 17.19
CA GLY A 180 20.11 0.90 17.86
C GLY A 180 19.35 1.83 16.92
N ARG A 181 19.17 3.10 17.28
CA ARG A 181 18.22 4.00 16.59
C ARG A 181 18.89 4.83 15.50
N PHE A 182 18.30 4.84 14.30
CA PHE A 182 18.72 5.75 13.22
C PHE A 182 18.28 7.19 13.50
N VAL A 183 19.09 8.15 13.04
CA VAL A 183 18.79 9.59 13.11
C VAL A 183 17.86 9.96 11.97
N PHE A 184 16.72 10.56 12.31
CA PHE A 184 15.79 11.11 11.32
C PHE A 184 16.23 12.51 10.91
N LEU A 185 16.45 12.69 9.62
CA LEU A 185 16.68 13.99 9.01
C LEU A 185 15.46 14.35 8.16
N ASP A 186 14.99 15.58 8.34
CA ASP A 186 13.99 16.19 7.48
C ASP A 186 14.65 16.58 6.16
N ALA A 187 13.93 16.48 5.03
CA ALA A 187 14.43 16.81 3.70
C ALA A 187 15.04 18.23 3.65
N ARG A 188 14.47 19.19 4.40
CA ARG A 188 15.06 20.54 4.52
C ARG A 188 16.42 20.53 5.19
N LYS A 189 16.62 19.72 6.23
CA LYS A 189 17.89 19.65 6.96
C LYS A 189 18.96 18.93 6.16
N GLU A 190 18.56 17.93 5.38
CA GLU A 190 19.45 17.24 4.46
C GLU A 190 20.09 18.22 3.46
N GLU A 191 19.31 19.12 2.86
CA GLU A 191 19.82 20.14 1.94
C GLU A 191 20.90 21.04 2.58
N TYR A 192 20.75 21.38 3.87
CA TYR A 192 21.74 22.19 4.59
C TYR A 192 23.02 21.46 4.97
N LEU A 193 22.97 20.14 5.09
CA LEU A 193 24.11 19.35 5.59
C LEU A 193 25.11 18.99 4.48
N TYR A 194 24.81 19.27 3.21
CA TYR A 194 25.66 18.97 2.05
C TYR A 194 26.28 17.57 2.14
N LEU A 195 25.46 16.58 2.49
CA LEU A 195 25.94 15.20 2.61
C LEU A 195 26.46 14.74 1.25
N ASP A 196 27.58 14.01 1.24
CA ASP A 196 28.18 13.47 0.02
C ASP A 196 27.43 12.20 -0.39
N ARG A 197 26.86 12.20 -1.60
CA ARG A 197 26.04 11.09 -2.14
C ARG A 197 26.90 9.87 -2.52
N SER A 198 28.20 10.07 -2.74
CA SER A 198 29.14 9.03 -3.16
C SER A 198 29.77 8.27 -2.00
N ASP A 199 29.59 8.76 -0.78
CA ASP A 199 30.17 8.14 0.41
C ASP A 199 29.44 6.81 0.70
N THR A 200 30.22 5.76 0.96
CA THR A 200 29.72 4.40 1.21
C THR A 200 30.05 4.04 2.64
N GLY A 201 29.04 3.59 3.38
CA GLY A 201 29.20 3.42 4.81
C GLY A 201 27.95 2.85 5.45
N ASP A 202 27.94 2.86 6.76
CA ASP A 202 26.82 2.36 7.52
C ASP A 202 25.69 3.38 7.53
N PRO A 203 24.45 3.02 7.14
CA PRO A 203 23.34 3.96 7.25
C PRO A 203 23.15 4.34 8.72
N PHE A 204 23.16 5.63 8.99
CA PHE A 204 22.75 6.21 10.27
C PHE A 204 21.72 7.33 10.09
N VAL A 205 21.52 7.78 8.85
CA VAL A 205 20.54 8.80 8.46
C VAL A 205 19.43 8.19 7.64
N SER A 206 18.19 8.42 8.07
CA SER A 206 17.00 8.18 7.26
C SER A 206 16.29 9.49 6.96
N VAL A 207 15.96 9.72 5.69
CA VAL A 207 15.21 10.89 5.23
C VAL A 207 13.83 10.43 4.78
N GLU A 208 12.80 11.11 5.30
CA GLU A 208 11.44 10.97 4.81
C GLU A 208 11.37 11.68 3.45
N GLU A 209 11.20 10.90 2.39
CA GLU A 209 11.10 11.46 1.05
C GLU A 209 9.65 11.85 0.71
N ILE A 210 9.56 12.79 -0.24
CA ILE A 210 8.32 13.23 -0.85
C ILE A 210 7.65 12.04 -1.55
N HIS A 211 6.32 12.05 -1.55
CA HIS A 211 5.48 11.06 -2.23
C HIS A 211 5.83 10.96 -3.72
N ASP A 212 6.33 9.80 -4.15
CA ASP A 212 6.39 9.46 -5.57
C ASP A 212 4.97 9.07 -6.00
N ASN A 213 4.36 9.92 -6.83
CA ASN A 213 3.02 9.71 -7.36
C ASN A 213 3.10 9.24 -8.81
N VAL A 214 2.50 8.08 -9.09
CA VAL A 214 2.13 7.73 -10.46
C VAL A 214 0.81 8.43 -10.76
N GLU A 215 0.73 9.13 -11.88
CA GLU A 215 -0.51 9.79 -12.29
C GLU A 215 -1.64 8.76 -12.51
N PRO A 216 -2.89 9.10 -12.16
CA PRO A 216 -4.03 8.25 -12.44
C PRO A 216 -4.23 8.08 -13.96
N PRO A 217 -4.96 7.06 -14.41
CA PRO A 217 -5.39 6.98 -15.80
C PRO A 217 -6.26 8.17 -16.21
N ASP A 218 -5.95 8.72 -17.38
CA ASP A 218 -6.56 9.96 -17.90
C ASP A 218 -8.06 9.83 -18.18
N TYR A 219 -8.50 8.64 -18.60
CA TYR A 219 -9.88 8.39 -19.01
C TYR A 219 -10.51 7.17 -18.33
N PRO A 220 -11.83 7.24 -18.06
CA PRO A 220 -12.60 6.11 -17.56
C PRO A 220 -12.76 5.02 -18.63
N LEU A 221 -13.16 3.84 -18.17
CA LEU A 221 -13.50 2.70 -19.03
C LEU A 221 -14.82 2.94 -19.75
N LEU A 222 -14.93 2.42 -20.97
CA LEU A 222 -16.21 2.28 -21.65
C LEU A 222 -16.75 0.88 -21.38
N LEU A 223 -18.03 0.80 -21.00
CA LEU A 223 -18.69 -0.43 -20.60
C LEU A 223 -19.74 -0.82 -21.64
N GLU A 224 -19.67 -2.04 -22.13
CA GLU A 224 -20.65 -2.62 -23.05
C GLU A 224 -21.16 -3.96 -22.49
N VAL A 225 -22.49 -4.12 -22.40
CA VAL A 225 -23.09 -5.41 -22.02
C VAL A 225 -23.19 -6.28 -23.26
N GLU A 226 -22.50 -7.42 -23.24
CA GLU A 226 -22.59 -8.41 -24.30
C GLU A 226 -23.36 -9.65 -23.84
N THR A 227 -24.19 -10.19 -24.74
CA THR A 227 -24.84 -11.48 -24.50
C THR A 227 -23.87 -12.59 -24.82
N ARG A 228 -23.64 -13.49 -23.87
CA ARG A 228 -22.70 -14.61 -24.03
C ARG A 228 -23.36 -15.74 -24.82
N SER A 229 -22.71 -16.17 -25.90
CA SER A 229 -23.18 -17.26 -26.78
C SER A 229 -22.76 -18.66 -26.32
N SER A 230 -21.89 -18.80 -25.32
CA SER A 230 -21.25 -20.08 -24.96
C SER A 230 -22.01 -20.92 -23.93
N THR A 231 -21.91 -22.24 -24.09
CA THR A 231 -22.48 -23.28 -23.20
C THR A 231 -21.63 -23.54 -21.95
N THR A 232 -20.49 -22.86 -21.79
CA THR A 232 -19.54 -23.14 -20.70
C THR A 232 -20.04 -22.51 -19.38
N PRO A 233 -20.23 -23.29 -18.31
CA PRO A 233 -20.68 -22.76 -17.03
C PRO A 233 -19.58 -21.88 -16.41
N ALA A 234 -19.71 -20.55 -16.50
CA ALA A 234 -18.93 -19.65 -15.65
C ALA A 234 -19.71 -19.30 -14.38
N LYS A 235 -19.00 -18.91 -13.32
CA LYS A 235 -19.60 -18.18 -12.21
C LYS A 235 -20.27 -16.93 -12.76
N LYS A 236 -21.50 -16.71 -12.34
CA LYS A 236 -22.38 -15.69 -12.91
C LYS A 236 -22.31 -14.45 -12.06
N PHE A 237 -22.42 -13.27 -12.68
CA PHE A 237 -22.80 -12.07 -11.95
C PHE A 237 -24.03 -12.36 -11.08
N PRO A 238 -24.19 -11.66 -9.93
CA PRO A 238 -25.32 -11.87 -9.04
C PRO A 238 -26.63 -11.88 -9.83
N SER A 239 -27.45 -12.90 -9.64
CA SER A 239 -28.80 -12.94 -10.21
C SER A 239 -29.78 -12.30 -9.24
N GLY A 240 -30.75 -11.52 -9.75
CA GLY A 240 -31.85 -11.03 -8.94
C GLY A 240 -32.19 -9.56 -9.25
N ASP A 241 -32.39 -8.79 -8.18
CA ASP A 241 -32.79 -7.39 -8.24
C ASP A 241 -31.82 -6.50 -9.03
N LYS A 242 -32.28 -5.31 -9.40
CA LYS A 242 -31.46 -4.31 -10.09
C LYS A 242 -30.22 -3.97 -9.28
N TYR A 243 -29.06 -3.95 -9.94
CA TYR A 243 -27.79 -3.55 -9.35
C TYR A 243 -26.94 -2.80 -10.37
N THR A 244 -26.07 -1.93 -9.86
CA THR A 244 -25.05 -1.23 -10.63
C THR A 244 -23.73 -1.94 -10.46
N ILE A 245 -23.01 -2.20 -11.54
CA ILE A 245 -21.61 -2.62 -11.49
C ILE A 245 -20.76 -1.41 -11.80
N GLU A 246 -19.77 -1.17 -10.96
CA GLU A 246 -18.80 -0.11 -11.16
C GLU A 246 -17.40 -0.67 -11.34
N TYR A 247 -16.66 -0.05 -12.25
CA TYR A 247 -15.29 -0.39 -12.61
C TYR A 247 -14.39 0.84 -12.49
N CYS A 248 -13.15 0.61 -12.07
CA CYS A 248 -12.05 1.55 -12.24
C CYS A 248 -10.76 0.76 -12.39
N TYR A 249 -9.71 1.40 -12.87
CA TYR A 249 -8.40 0.75 -12.96
C TYR A 249 -7.30 1.68 -12.45
N THR A 250 -6.19 1.09 -12.03
CA THR A 250 -4.96 1.80 -11.63
C THR A 250 -3.81 1.34 -12.52
N PHE A 251 -2.75 2.14 -12.56
CA PHE A 251 -1.48 1.77 -13.15
C PHE A 251 -0.54 1.24 -12.09
N THR A 252 0.13 0.14 -12.37
CA THR A 252 1.30 -0.31 -11.62
C THR A 252 2.56 -0.02 -12.43
N TYR A 253 3.43 0.83 -11.91
CA TYR A 253 4.69 1.22 -12.54
C TYR A 253 5.80 1.20 -11.50
N ALA A 254 6.90 0.46 -11.78
CA ALA A 254 8.03 0.35 -10.87
C ALA A 254 7.63 -0.06 -9.42
N GLY A 255 6.65 -0.97 -9.31
CA GLY A 255 6.12 -1.46 -8.02
C GLY A 255 5.20 -0.47 -7.28
N MET A 256 4.88 0.66 -7.91
CA MET A 256 4.00 1.70 -7.38
C MET A 256 2.65 1.63 -8.07
N GLU A 257 1.57 1.77 -7.30
CA GLU A 257 0.21 1.81 -7.83
C GLU A 257 -0.31 3.25 -7.86
N SER A 258 -0.82 3.69 -9.00
CA SER A 258 -1.42 5.02 -9.18
C SER A 258 -2.75 5.16 -8.44
N PRO A 259 -3.25 6.39 -8.25
CA PRO A 259 -4.65 6.59 -7.94
C PRO A 259 -5.55 5.98 -9.04
N PRO A 260 -6.78 5.56 -8.70
CA PRO A 260 -7.70 4.95 -9.67
C PRO A 260 -8.18 5.95 -10.71
N SER A 261 -8.53 5.43 -11.88
CA SER A 261 -9.27 6.15 -12.91
C SER A 261 -10.60 6.66 -12.37
N LEU A 262 -11.24 7.54 -13.14
CA LEU A 262 -12.66 7.82 -12.95
C LEU A 262 -13.47 6.52 -13.01
N VAL A 263 -14.53 6.47 -12.21
CA VAL A 263 -15.39 5.29 -12.07
C VAL A 263 -16.37 5.22 -13.23
N SER A 264 -16.42 4.08 -13.90
CA SER A 264 -17.43 3.76 -14.90
C SER A 264 -18.50 2.87 -14.27
N SER A 265 -19.77 3.18 -14.49
CA SER A 265 -20.90 2.46 -13.91
C SER A 265 -21.85 1.94 -14.98
N ILE A 266 -22.39 0.73 -14.79
CA ILE A 266 -23.43 0.16 -15.63
C ILE A 266 -24.54 -0.45 -14.79
N ASP A 267 -25.79 -0.08 -15.09
CA ASP A 267 -26.96 -0.61 -14.42
C ASP A 267 -27.43 -1.89 -15.11
N ILE A 268 -27.60 -2.95 -14.32
CA ILE A 268 -28.13 -4.24 -14.76
C ILE A 268 -29.56 -4.34 -14.28
N GLU A 269 -30.50 -4.40 -15.22
CA GLU A 269 -31.92 -4.51 -14.93
C GLU A 269 -32.32 -5.91 -14.45
N LYS A 270 -33.41 -5.97 -13.69
CA LYS A 270 -33.93 -7.19 -13.03
C LYS A 270 -34.33 -8.31 -14.00
N ASP A 271 -34.61 -7.98 -15.28
CA ASP A 271 -35.19 -8.90 -16.26
C ASP A 271 -34.26 -9.25 -17.43
N THR A 272 -32.94 -9.17 -17.23
CA THR A 272 -32.00 -9.82 -18.15
C THR A 272 -32.10 -11.34 -17.96
N SER A 273 -33.15 -11.93 -18.53
CA SER A 273 -33.52 -13.35 -18.48
C SER A 273 -32.49 -14.29 -19.14
N SER A 274 -31.41 -13.76 -19.72
CA SER A 274 -30.20 -14.54 -19.96
C SER A 274 -29.22 -14.32 -18.80
N ARG A 275 -29.08 -15.34 -17.93
CA ARG A 275 -28.06 -15.41 -16.86
C ARG A 275 -26.62 -15.50 -17.39
N ASN A 276 -26.38 -15.01 -18.61
CA ASN A 276 -25.24 -15.23 -19.45
C ASN A 276 -24.90 -13.91 -20.16
N PHE A 277 -24.71 -12.84 -19.40
CA PHE A 277 -24.09 -11.64 -19.93
C PHE A 277 -22.65 -11.55 -19.44
N GLN A 278 -21.84 -10.83 -20.19
CA GLN A 278 -20.48 -10.43 -19.85
C GLN A 278 -20.36 -8.93 -20.06
N ILE A 279 -19.43 -8.30 -19.35
CA ILE A 279 -19.19 -6.87 -19.50
C ILE A 279 -17.88 -6.72 -20.25
N LYS A 280 -17.98 -6.22 -21.48
CA LYS A 280 -16.80 -5.83 -22.25
C LYS A 280 -16.37 -4.44 -21.80
N LEU A 281 -15.16 -4.39 -21.29
CA LEU A 281 -14.47 -3.19 -20.85
C LEU A 281 -13.56 -2.78 -21.99
N THR A 282 -13.71 -1.55 -22.48
CA THR A 282 -12.88 -0.99 -23.55
C THR A 282 -12.32 0.35 -23.10
N ASN A 283 -11.52 0.98 -23.96
CA ASN A 283 -10.90 2.27 -23.68
C ASN A 283 -9.92 2.22 -22.50
N PHE A 284 -9.17 1.12 -22.37
CA PHE A 284 -8.00 1.11 -21.50
C PHE A 284 -6.90 1.94 -22.14
N MET A 285 -6.19 2.73 -21.33
CA MET A 285 -5.10 3.54 -21.85
C MET A 285 -3.96 2.70 -22.40
N ASP A 286 -3.59 2.90 -23.66
CA ASP A 286 -2.40 2.28 -24.21
C ASP A 286 -1.16 2.89 -23.54
N THR A 287 -0.53 2.11 -22.66
CA THR A 287 0.71 2.53 -21.99
C THR A 287 1.95 1.94 -22.66
N SER A 288 1.76 1.26 -23.80
CA SER A 288 2.85 0.72 -24.60
C SER A 288 3.57 1.79 -25.41
N ALA A 289 3.00 2.99 -25.61
CA ALA A 289 3.69 4.12 -26.23
C ALA A 289 4.90 4.62 -25.40
N VAL A 290 5.03 4.18 -24.14
CA VAL A 290 6.23 4.37 -23.32
C VAL A 290 7.34 3.39 -23.70
N ARG A 291 7.07 2.39 -24.55
CA ARG A 291 8.11 1.57 -25.18
C ARG A 291 8.90 2.45 -26.14
N LEU A 292 10.18 2.61 -25.85
CA LEU A 292 11.12 3.07 -26.87
C LEU A 292 11.27 1.94 -27.90
N ASN A 293 11.02 2.25 -29.17
CA ASN A 293 11.09 1.31 -30.28
C ASN A 293 12.37 0.47 -30.22
N THR A 294 12.23 -0.86 -30.15
CA THR A 294 13.34 -1.75 -30.49
C THR A 294 13.76 -1.46 -31.93
N ARG A 295 15.07 -1.29 -32.11
CA ARG A 295 15.72 -0.66 -33.27
C ARG A 295 15.38 -1.26 -34.64
N ASP A 296 14.87 -2.48 -34.69
CA ASP A 296 14.85 -3.24 -35.94
C ASP A 296 13.48 -3.45 -36.60
N GLY A 297 12.35 -3.06 -35.99
CA GLY A 297 11.03 -3.15 -36.65
C GLY A 297 10.59 -4.56 -37.10
N THR A 298 11.42 -5.57 -36.86
CA THR A 298 11.22 -6.96 -37.27
C THR A 298 10.87 -7.79 -36.04
N GLY A 299 9.58 -7.92 -35.78
CA GLY A 299 9.03 -8.93 -34.87
C GLY A 299 8.83 -8.44 -33.44
N GLU A 300 7.59 -8.58 -32.98
CA GLU A 300 7.21 -8.46 -31.57
C GLU A 300 7.93 -9.54 -30.75
N THR A 301 9.12 -9.24 -30.24
CA THR A 301 9.67 -10.05 -29.16
C THR A 301 8.89 -9.71 -27.89
N ASN A 302 8.27 -10.72 -27.29
CA ASN A 302 7.35 -10.63 -26.15
C ASN A 302 7.96 -10.08 -24.84
N PHE A 303 9.12 -9.43 -24.87
CA PHE A 303 9.95 -9.22 -23.68
C PHE A 303 10.11 -7.75 -23.24
N GLY A 304 9.60 -6.77 -23.98
CA GLY A 304 9.65 -5.36 -23.59
C GLY A 304 8.46 -4.93 -22.73
N PHE A 305 8.40 -5.29 -21.45
CA PHE A 305 7.37 -4.80 -20.51
C PHE A 305 7.88 -3.55 -19.76
N THR A 306 7.91 -2.39 -20.42
CA THR A 306 8.20 -1.10 -19.76
C THR A 306 6.96 -0.25 -19.51
N GLY A 307 5.82 -0.65 -20.06
CA GLY A 307 4.54 0.03 -19.86
C GLY A 307 3.99 -0.18 -18.45
N ARG A 308 2.96 0.60 -18.14
CA ARG A 308 2.29 0.50 -16.84
C ARG A 308 1.30 -0.65 -16.90
N LEU A 309 1.50 -1.69 -16.08
CA LEU A 309 0.50 -2.74 -15.92
C LEU A 309 -0.80 -2.12 -15.40
N LYS A 310 -1.95 -2.61 -15.84
CA LYS A 310 -3.23 -2.02 -15.43
C LYS A 310 -3.94 -2.99 -14.50
N LYS A 311 -4.18 -2.57 -13.25
CA LYS A 311 -4.97 -3.35 -12.31
C LYS A 311 -6.42 -2.89 -12.37
N LEU A 312 -7.31 -3.82 -12.65
CA LEU A 312 -8.73 -3.56 -12.77
C LEU A 312 -9.46 -3.92 -11.48
N TYR A 313 -10.28 -3.00 -11.02
CA TYR A 313 -11.12 -3.15 -9.84
C TYR A 313 -12.60 -3.10 -10.21
N ARG A 314 -13.40 -3.91 -9.51
CA ARG A 314 -14.86 -3.96 -9.65
C ARG A 314 -15.52 -3.82 -8.28
N ARG A 315 -16.65 -3.13 -8.22
CA ARG A 315 -17.60 -3.22 -7.10
C ARG A 315 -19.03 -3.35 -7.61
N ILE A 316 -19.86 -4.08 -6.88
CA ILE A 316 -21.28 -4.30 -7.22
C ILE A 316 -22.14 -3.59 -6.17
N ILE A 317 -23.07 -2.75 -6.62
CA ILE A 317 -23.96 -1.92 -5.79
C ILE A 317 -25.40 -2.36 -6.05
N PHE A 318 -26.03 -3.00 -5.08
CA PHE A 318 -27.44 -3.41 -5.19
C PHE A 318 -28.38 -2.22 -4.88
N GLU A 319 -29.37 -1.99 -5.74
CA GLU A 319 -30.38 -0.94 -5.54
C GLU A 319 -31.33 -1.33 -4.40
N ASP A 320 -31.82 -2.58 -4.43
CA ASP A 320 -32.59 -3.15 -3.32
C ASP A 320 -31.67 -3.69 -2.22
N LYS A 321 -31.67 -2.96 -1.10
CA LYS A 321 -30.83 -3.24 0.06
C LYS A 321 -31.36 -4.40 0.91
N ASN A 322 -32.58 -4.89 0.66
CA ASN A 322 -33.17 -6.04 1.37
C ASN A 322 -32.78 -7.40 0.79
N SER A 323 -32.05 -7.43 -0.33
CA SER A 323 -31.45 -8.65 -0.89
C SER A 323 -30.24 -9.11 -0.02
N GLN A 324 -30.50 -9.42 1.25
CA GLN A 324 -29.48 -9.81 2.24
C GLN A 324 -28.71 -11.07 1.84
N TYR A 325 -29.31 -11.93 0.99
CA TYR A 325 -28.70 -13.17 0.53
C TYR A 325 -27.53 -12.94 -0.44
N ASN A 326 -27.54 -11.86 -1.23
CA ASN A 326 -26.51 -11.59 -2.23
C ASN A 326 -25.33 -10.75 -1.68
N ALA A 327 -25.56 -9.89 -0.68
CA ALA A 327 -24.54 -8.97 -0.18
C ALA A 327 -23.41 -9.67 0.63
N ARG A 328 -23.71 -10.78 1.31
CA ARG A 328 -22.72 -11.48 2.17
C ARG A 328 -21.71 -12.31 1.39
N SER A 329 -22.08 -12.87 0.23
CA SER A 329 -21.20 -13.71 -0.59
C SER A 329 -20.43 -12.91 -1.65
N SER A 330 -21.01 -11.84 -2.20
CA SER A 330 -20.42 -11.07 -3.32
C SER A 330 -19.54 -9.88 -2.91
N GLY A 331 -19.48 -9.53 -1.62
CA GLY A 331 -18.83 -8.30 -1.14
C GLY A 331 -19.32 -7.04 -1.84
N ALA A 332 -20.63 -6.89 -1.89
CA ALA A 332 -21.29 -5.69 -2.36
C ALA A 332 -20.64 -4.42 -1.78
N ASN A 333 -20.51 -3.39 -2.63
CA ASN A 333 -19.94 -2.08 -2.31
C ASN A 333 -18.44 -2.06 -1.94
N GLU A 334 -17.71 -3.16 -2.15
CA GLU A 334 -16.25 -3.19 -1.97
C GLU A 334 -15.55 -3.24 -3.34
N TRP A 335 -14.54 -2.39 -3.52
CA TRP A 335 -13.62 -2.51 -4.66
C TRP A 335 -12.80 -3.78 -4.50
N ARG A 336 -12.87 -4.65 -5.50
CA ARG A 336 -12.16 -5.93 -5.57
C ARG A 336 -11.31 -5.95 -6.80
N HIS A 337 -10.04 -6.32 -6.65
CA HIS A 337 -9.18 -6.59 -7.80
C HIS A 337 -9.73 -7.79 -8.58
N ILE A 338 -9.95 -7.62 -9.88
CA ILE A 338 -10.52 -8.67 -10.75
C ILE A 338 -9.61 -9.11 -11.88
N ALA A 339 -8.66 -8.29 -12.31
CA ALA A 339 -7.69 -8.65 -13.34
C ALA A 339 -6.49 -7.69 -13.32
N THR A 340 -5.32 -8.21 -13.67
CA THR A 340 -4.17 -7.39 -14.11
C THR A 340 -4.03 -7.60 -15.61
N ILE A 341 -4.15 -6.52 -16.38
CA ILE A 341 -4.03 -6.55 -17.84
C ILE A 341 -2.71 -5.94 -18.30
N GLY A 342 -2.25 -6.39 -19.46
CA GLY A 342 -1.04 -5.90 -20.10
C GLY A 342 -1.16 -4.45 -20.55
N GLU A 343 -0.01 -3.82 -20.77
CA GLU A 343 0.10 -2.42 -21.23
C GLU A 343 -0.59 -2.15 -22.59
N LYS A 344 -0.49 -3.10 -23.53
CA LYS A 344 -1.10 -3.03 -24.88
C LYS A 344 -2.58 -3.42 -24.89
N GLU A 345 -3.08 -4.09 -23.85
CA GLU A 345 -4.46 -4.58 -23.84
C GLU A 345 -5.43 -3.39 -23.72
N LEU A 346 -6.23 -3.18 -24.77
CA LEU A 346 -7.18 -2.07 -24.86
C LEU A 346 -8.60 -2.47 -24.46
N ASP A 347 -8.82 -3.76 -24.26
CA ASP A 347 -10.09 -4.35 -23.86
C ASP A 347 -9.92 -5.56 -22.93
N LEU A 348 -10.97 -5.84 -22.15
CA LEU A 348 -11.10 -7.02 -21.30
C LEU A 348 -12.57 -7.41 -21.19
N ILE A 349 -12.85 -8.71 -21.24
CA ILE A 349 -14.20 -9.22 -21.01
C ILE A 349 -14.31 -9.74 -19.57
N ASP A 350 -15.07 -9.04 -18.73
CA ASP A 350 -15.41 -9.50 -17.39
C ASP A 350 -16.62 -10.45 -17.43
N GLN A 351 -16.37 -11.71 -17.07
CA GLN A 351 -17.38 -12.76 -17.02
C GLN A 351 -18.07 -12.87 -15.65
N GLY A 352 -17.82 -11.94 -14.72
CA GLY A 352 -18.36 -11.98 -13.36
C GLY A 352 -17.63 -12.96 -12.45
N GLN A 353 -16.48 -13.49 -12.90
CA GLN A 353 -15.63 -14.31 -12.04
C GLN A 353 -14.94 -13.39 -11.03
N GLU A 354 -15.08 -13.73 -9.76
CA GLU A 354 -14.18 -13.22 -8.74
C GLU A 354 -12.93 -14.08 -8.78
N LEU A 355 -11.84 -13.53 -9.33
CA LEU A 355 -10.54 -14.17 -9.22
C LEU A 355 -10.13 -14.09 -7.75
N ILE A 356 -10.28 -15.21 -7.05
CA ILE A 356 -9.53 -15.46 -5.84
C ILE A 356 -8.05 -15.54 -6.24
N THR A 357 -7.20 -14.94 -5.43
CA THR A 357 -5.80 -14.57 -5.69
C THR A 357 -4.88 -15.67 -6.26
N SER A 358 -5.30 -16.93 -6.30
CA SER A 358 -4.55 -18.05 -6.88
C SER A 358 -4.57 -18.13 -8.42
N THR A 359 -5.29 -17.25 -9.12
CA THR A 359 -5.47 -17.33 -10.59
C THR A 359 -5.22 -16.01 -11.34
N VAL A 360 -4.70 -14.97 -10.67
CA VAL A 360 -4.30 -13.73 -11.37
C VAL A 360 -2.87 -13.90 -11.86
N ASP A 361 -2.69 -14.79 -12.84
CA ASP A 361 -1.45 -14.85 -13.60
C ASP A 361 -1.46 -13.70 -14.60
N VAL A 362 -0.38 -12.92 -14.58
CA VAL A 362 -0.06 -11.98 -15.64
C VAL A 362 0.25 -12.84 -16.86
N SER A 363 -0.53 -12.64 -17.92
CA SER A 363 -0.50 -13.35 -19.21
C SER A 363 -1.29 -14.67 -19.25
N GLY A 364 -2.32 -14.68 -20.12
CA GLY A 364 -2.97 -15.91 -20.53
C GLY A 364 -1.95 -16.87 -21.14
N GLY A 365 -1.86 -18.08 -20.57
CA GLY A 365 -1.01 -19.13 -21.11
C GLY A 365 -0.68 -20.23 -20.10
N ALA A 366 -1.70 -20.94 -19.61
CA ALA A 366 -1.66 -22.26 -19.00
C ALA A 366 -0.47 -22.67 -18.10
N SER A 367 -0.84 -22.95 -16.84
CA SER A 367 -0.23 -23.90 -15.89
C SER A 367 0.71 -23.32 -14.83
N SER A 368 0.16 -23.36 -13.62
CA SER A 368 0.80 -23.82 -12.38
C SER A 368 1.53 -22.80 -11.48
N LYS A 369 1.10 -22.85 -10.21
CA LYS A 369 1.83 -22.56 -8.97
C LYS A 369 2.16 -21.10 -8.67
N GLY A 370 1.21 -20.49 -7.95
CA GLY A 370 1.38 -19.46 -6.91
C GLY A 370 2.79 -18.92 -6.71
N GLU A 371 3.16 -17.96 -7.53
CA GLU A 371 4.25 -17.04 -7.24
C GLU A 371 3.73 -15.99 -6.27
N THR A 372 4.46 -15.72 -5.19
CA THR A 372 4.27 -14.57 -4.29
C THR A 372 4.40 -13.26 -5.05
N SER A 373 3.52 -12.29 -4.77
CA SER A 373 3.71 -10.91 -5.22
C SER A 373 5.16 -10.48 -4.98
N PRO A 374 5.82 -9.74 -5.90
CA PRO A 374 7.18 -9.25 -5.70
C PRO A 374 7.35 -8.39 -4.42
N THR A 375 6.26 -8.04 -3.73
CA THR A 375 6.24 -7.35 -2.44
C THR A 375 6.15 -8.25 -1.20
N GLY A 376 6.12 -9.59 -1.34
CA GLY A 376 6.07 -10.53 -0.21
C GLY A 376 4.75 -10.52 0.60
N GLU A 377 3.72 -9.79 0.14
CA GLU A 377 2.40 -9.83 0.78
C GLU A 377 1.69 -11.15 0.44
N VAL A 378 1.41 -11.95 1.47
CA VAL A 378 0.58 -13.15 1.38
C VAL A 378 -0.80 -12.75 0.84
N PHE A 379 -1.20 -13.43 -0.22
CA PHE A 379 -2.38 -13.24 -1.07
C PHE A 379 -3.74 -13.14 -0.35
N SER A 380 -3.96 -12.03 0.33
CA SER A 380 -5.30 -11.54 0.68
C SER A 380 -5.97 -10.97 -0.57
N LEU A 381 -7.31 -10.96 -0.61
CA LEU A 381 -8.09 -10.35 -1.68
C LEU A 381 -7.67 -8.87 -1.78
N ASP A 382 -6.86 -8.51 -2.79
CA ASP A 382 -6.30 -7.15 -2.92
C ASP A 382 -7.47 -6.19 -3.13
N ARG A 383 -7.78 -5.44 -2.08
CA ARG A 383 -8.81 -4.41 -2.09
C ARG A 383 -8.12 -3.14 -2.50
N LEU A 384 -8.75 -2.37 -3.38
CA LEU A 384 -8.28 -1.03 -3.68
C LEU A 384 -8.29 -0.24 -2.37
N ASN A 385 -7.11 -0.09 -1.78
CA ASN A 385 -6.95 0.67 -0.58
C ASN A 385 -6.82 2.12 -1.05
N GLU A 386 -7.91 2.89 -0.97
CA GLU A 386 -7.98 4.34 -1.25
C GLU A 386 -7.02 5.17 -0.36
N THR A 387 -6.19 4.51 0.43
CA THR A 387 -5.11 5.10 1.18
C THR A 387 -4.16 5.74 0.17
N GLY A 388 -4.15 7.08 0.16
CA GLY A 388 -3.30 7.93 -0.66
C GLY A 388 -1.82 7.57 -0.61
N PRO A 389 -0.98 8.33 -1.31
CA PRO A 389 0.27 7.85 -1.89
C PRO A 389 1.22 7.16 -0.90
N ARG A 390 1.93 6.15 -1.42
CA ARG A 390 2.90 5.37 -0.66
C ARG A 390 4.05 6.28 -0.23
N GLN A 391 4.46 6.17 1.02
CA GLN A 391 5.64 6.88 1.52
C GLN A 391 6.90 6.05 1.29
N TYR A 392 8.04 6.73 1.22
CA TYR A 392 9.34 6.11 1.06
C TYR A 392 10.28 6.54 2.17
N LEU A 393 11.10 5.60 2.60
CA LEU A 393 12.24 5.87 3.47
C LEU A 393 13.49 5.83 2.60
N ARG A 394 14.20 6.96 2.51
CA ARG A 394 15.51 7.00 1.88
C ARG A 394 16.60 6.84 2.94
N PHE A 395 17.54 5.95 2.69
CA PHE A 395 18.79 5.90 3.46
C PHE A 395 19.87 6.59 2.66
N TRP A 396 20.67 7.42 3.34
CA TRP A 396 21.74 8.15 2.69
C TRP A 396 22.86 7.21 2.24
N TYR A 397 23.28 6.34 3.17
CA TYR A 397 24.25 5.29 2.92
C TYR A 397 23.54 3.98 2.62
N THR A 398 24.04 3.25 1.63
CA THR A 398 23.62 1.88 1.38
C THR A 398 24.41 0.96 2.30
N PRO A 399 23.76 -0.02 2.94
CA PRO A 399 24.47 -0.92 3.85
C PRO A 399 25.50 -1.78 3.11
N GLN A 400 26.54 -2.24 3.79
CA GLN A 400 27.55 -3.13 3.20
C GLN A 400 27.06 -4.58 3.01
N GLN A 401 26.03 -4.98 3.76
CA GLN A 401 25.41 -6.30 3.71
C GLN A 401 23.90 -6.17 3.90
N ASP A 402 23.12 -7.12 3.41
CA ASP A 402 21.66 -7.11 3.60
C ASP A 402 21.31 -7.38 5.08
N TYR A 403 20.42 -6.59 5.67
CA TYR A 403 19.90 -6.88 7.01
C TYR A 403 18.53 -6.23 7.23
N MET A 404 17.78 -6.75 8.20
CA MET A 404 16.48 -6.19 8.56
C MET A 404 16.59 -5.09 9.61
N ILE A 405 15.78 -4.05 9.41
CA ILE A 405 15.53 -3.01 10.41
C ILE A 405 14.06 -3.05 10.85
N GLU A 406 13.82 -2.67 12.09
CA GLU A 406 12.48 -2.42 12.61
C GLU A 406 12.12 -0.95 12.37
N ILE A 407 11.17 -0.72 11.47
CA ILE A 407 10.52 0.59 11.37
C ILE A 407 9.33 0.65 12.31
N ARG A 408 9.14 1.80 12.94
CA ARG A 408 7.95 2.17 13.69
C ARG A 408 7.29 3.32 12.97
N TYR A 409 6.01 3.16 12.65
CA TYR A 409 5.27 4.15 11.90
C TYR A 409 3.87 4.36 12.48
N HIS A 410 3.30 5.51 12.16
CA HIS A 410 1.91 5.83 12.46
C HIS A 410 1.03 5.25 11.35
N LYS A 411 0.13 4.35 11.75
CA LYS A 411 -0.76 3.65 10.83
C LYS A 411 -2.00 4.48 10.51
N ARG A 412 -2.38 4.48 9.24
CA ARG A 412 -3.65 4.98 8.72
C ARG A 412 -4.79 4.05 9.12
N PRO A 413 -5.80 4.56 9.84
CA PRO A 413 -6.98 3.75 10.14
C PRO A 413 -7.78 3.44 8.87
N PHE A 414 -8.37 2.25 8.81
CA PHE A 414 -9.33 1.89 7.76
C PHE A 414 -10.68 2.59 8.01
N ARG A 415 -11.40 2.97 6.95
CA ARG A 415 -12.77 3.50 7.07
C ARG A 415 -13.71 2.42 7.59
N LEU A 416 -14.59 2.76 8.54
CA LEU A 416 -15.67 1.91 9.03
C LEU A 416 -16.76 1.85 7.96
N ARG A 417 -16.93 0.70 7.30
CA ARG A 417 -17.90 0.52 6.21
C ARG A 417 -19.03 -0.41 6.63
N LYS A 418 -18.69 -1.54 7.27
CA LYS A 418 -19.66 -2.53 7.73
C LYS A 418 -20.13 -2.22 9.13
N ASP A 419 -21.35 -2.66 9.42
CA ASP A 419 -21.97 -2.60 10.75
C ASP A 419 -21.14 -3.29 11.83
N SER A 420 -20.42 -4.36 11.45
CA SER A 420 -19.50 -5.10 12.32
C SER A 420 -18.12 -4.45 12.45
N ASP A 421 -17.79 -3.44 11.64
CA ASP A 421 -16.48 -2.81 11.69
C ASP A 421 -16.31 -2.06 13.01
N GLN A 422 -15.13 -2.21 13.60
CA GLN A 422 -14.79 -1.59 14.86
C GLN A 422 -13.69 -0.55 14.65
N PRO A 423 -13.78 0.65 15.27
CA PRO A 423 -12.64 1.56 15.33
C PRO A 423 -11.40 0.86 15.89
N GLN A 424 -10.22 1.17 15.35
CA GLN A 424 -8.93 0.68 15.87
C GLN A 424 -8.52 1.36 17.19
N TRP A 425 -9.43 2.16 17.76
CA TRP A 425 -9.22 2.83 19.02
C TRP A 425 -9.50 1.89 20.20
N PRO A 426 -8.99 2.20 21.40
CA PRO A 426 -9.42 1.54 22.62
C PRO A 426 -10.91 1.75 22.86
N VAL A 427 -11.64 0.67 23.19
CA VAL A 427 -13.11 0.64 23.30
C VAL A 427 -13.67 1.75 24.19
N GLN A 428 -12.98 2.08 25.29
CA GLN A 428 -13.36 3.14 26.23
C GLN A 428 -13.48 4.53 25.60
N PHE A 429 -12.88 4.75 24.42
CA PHE A 429 -12.90 6.02 23.69
C PHE A 429 -13.85 6.01 22.49
N HIS A 430 -14.62 4.95 22.26
CA HIS A 430 -15.57 4.91 21.14
C HIS A 430 -16.72 5.91 21.32
N HIS A 431 -17.12 6.19 22.56
CA HIS A 431 -18.11 7.25 22.87
C HIS A 431 -17.66 8.64 22.43
N TYR A 432 -16.35 8.88 22.24
CA TYR A 432 -15.90 10.13 21.61
C TYR A 432 -16.51 10.31 20.23
N LEU A 433 -16.54 9.24 19.42
CA LEU A 433 -17.08 9.27 18.06
C LEU A 433 -18.59 9.56 18.07
N VAL A 434 -19.31 8.98 19.05
CA VAL A 434 -20.73 9.23 19.29
C VAL A 434 -20.95 10.72 19.59
N TYR A 435 -20.26 11.28 20.58
CA TYR A 435 -20.43 12.68 20.98
C TYR A 435 -19.99 13.67 19.88
N ALA A 436 -18.92 13.37 19.16
CA ALA A 436 -18.46 14.19 18.04
C ALA A 436 -19.49 14.21 16.90
N ALA A 437 -20.07 13.05 16.56
CA ALA A 437 -21.13 12.96 15.56
C ALA A 437 -22.41 13.67 16.02
N LEU A 438 -22.83 13.47 17.27
CA LEU A 438 -24.01 14.14 17.86
C LEU A 438 -23.87 15.65 17.84
N ARG A 439 -22.69 16.20 18.19
CA ARG A 439 -22.41 17.63 18.09
C ARG A 439 -22.74 18.18 16.70
N TYR A 440 -22.26 17.51 15.65
CA TYR A 440 -22.46 17.93 14.26
C TYR A 440 -23.92 17.81 13.84
N ILE A 441 -24.58 16.69 14.16
CA ILE A 441 -25.99 16.46 13.84
C ILE A 441 -26.90 17.46 14.55
N CYS A 442 -26.71 17.68 15.87
CA CYS A 442 -27.47 18.69 16.63
C CYS A 442 -27.30 20.10 16.05
N MET A 443 -26.10 20.43 15.55
CA MET A 443 -25.85 21.71 14.88
C MET A 443 -26.65 21.83 13.58
N GLN A 444 -26.77 20.75 12.79
CA GLN A 444 -27.60 20.72 11.58
C GLN A 444 -29.10 20.87 11.87
N HIS A 445 -29.58 20.35 13.01
CA HIS A 445 -30.98 20.49 13.44
C HIS A 445 -31.28 21.79 14.21
N GLY A 446 -30.32 22.70 14.36
CA GLY A 446 -30.51 23.96 15.11
C GLY A 446 -30.56 23.81 16.63
N MET A 447 -30.20 22.64 17.18
CA MET A 447 -30.18 22.36 18.62
C MET A 447 -28.85 22.80 19.26
N LEU A 448 -28.62 24.12 19.33
CA LEU A 448 -27.32 24.68 19.75
C LEU A 448 -26.89 24.26 21.16
N ASN A 449 -27.81 24.27 22.14
CA ASN A 449 -27.50 23.92 23.54
C ASN A 449 -27.00 22.48 23.68
N HIS A 450 -27.61 21.54 22.95
CA HIS A 450 -27.19 20.14 22.94
C HIS A 450 -25.84 19.97 22.24
N SER A 451 -25.61 20.69 21.13
CA SER A 451 -24.33 20.67 20.42
C SER A 451 -23.17 21.10 21.33
N GLN A 452 -23.33 22.18 22.11
CA GLN A 452 -22.32 22.64 23.07
C GLN A 452 -22.07 21.63 24.20
N LEU A 453 -23.12 20.96 24.70
CA LEU A 453 -22.99 19.93 25.72
C LEU A 453 -22.17 18.73 25.21
N TYR A 454 -22.47 18.24 24.00
CA TYR A 454 -21.74 17.13 23.41
C TYR A 454 -20.30 17.51 23.02
N GLU A 455 -20.07 18.76 22.62
CA GLU A 455 -18.71 19.27 22.41
C GLU A 455 -17.86 19.19 23.68
N ARG A 456 -18.40 19.61 24.84
CA ARG A 456 -17.70 19.53 26.12
C ARG A 456 -17.37 18.07 26.48
N ARG A 457 -18.35 17.17 26.37
CA ARG A 457 -18.14 15.73 26.63
C ARG A 457 -17.09 15.12 25.70
N ALA A 458 -17.16 15.39 24.39
CA ALA A 458 -16.15 14.94 23.43
C ALA A 458 -14.75 15.48 23.79
N GLY A 459 -14.67 16.74 24.21
CA GLY A 459 -13.44 17.36 24.69
C GLY A 459 -12.83 16.65 25.91
N ASP A 460 -13.66 16.26 26.88
CA ASP A 460 -13.23 15.53 28.07
C ASP A 460 -12.65 14.15 27.72
N PHE A 461 -13.34 13.40 26.86
CA PHE A 461 -12.84 12.10 26.36
C PHE A 461 -11.53 12.26 25.57
N LEU A 462 -11.43 13.29 24.72
CA LEU A 462 -10.21 13.55 23.97
C LEU A 462 -9.05 13.93 24.89
N LYS A 463 -9.30 14.74 25.93
CA LYS A 463 -8.30 15.09 26.95
C LYS A 463 -7.81 13.86 27.71
N ALA A 464 -8.73 12.98 28.11
CA ALA A 464 -8.39 11.70 28.75
C ALA A 464 -7.60 10.79 27.80
N MET A 465 -7.98 10.73 26.52
CA MET A 465 -7.28 9.96 25.49
C MET A 465 -5.85 10.48 25.26
N ARG A 466 -5.68 11.80 25.15
CA ARG A 466 -4.36 12.45 25.05
C ARG A 466 -3.49 12.17 26.26
N ALA A 467 -4.05 12.30 27.46
CA ALA A 467 -3.31 12.06 28.71
C ALA A 467 -2.77 10.62 28.80
N LYS A 468 -3.49 9.64 28.24
CA LYS A 468 -3.14 8.22 28.33
C LYS A 468 -2.29 7.70 27.16
N TYR A 469 -2.57 8.15 25.93
CA TYR A 469 -2.08 7.49 24.71
C TYR A 469 -1.25 8.39 23.78
N LEU A 470 -1.02 9.66 24.13
CA LEU A 470 -0.14 10.50 23.33
C LEU A 470 1.33 10.11 23.56
N THR A 471 2.03 9.80 22.48
CA THR A 471 3.40 9.24 22.49
C THR A 471 4.43 10.24 22.97
N ARG A 472 4.26 11.50 22.55
CA ARG A 472 4.92 12.67 23.11
C ARG A 472 3.96 13.20 24.14
N THR A 473 4.31 13.15 25.42
CA THR A 473 3.66 14.07 26.33
C THR A 473 3.90 15.45 25.74
N ASP A 474 2.85 16.17 25.37
CA ASP A 474 2.87 17.63 25.18
C ASP A 474 3.07 18.31 26.56
N ARG A 475 3.96 17.72 27.37
CA ARG A 475 4.63 18.40 28.45
C ARG A 475 5.52 19.36 27.70
N LEU A 476 4.98 20.57 27.51
CA LEU A 476 5.78 21.79 27.56
C LEU A 476 6.83 21.49 28.62
N HIS A 477 8.07 21.29 28.17
CA HIS A 477 9.18 21.04 29.06
C HIS A 477 9.37 22.38 29.76
N ILE A 478 8.52 22.67 30.76
CA ILE A 478 8.75 23.73 31.71
C ILE A 478 10.03 23.23 32.35
N ARG A 479 11.16 23.75 31.86
CA ARG A 479 12.35 23.93 32.67
C ARG A 479 11.85 24.75 33.85
N ARG A 480 11.25 24.08 34.85
CA ARG A 480 11.22 24.60 36.19
C ARG A 480 12.69 24.77 36.46
N GLY A 481 13.13 26.04 36.46
CA GLY A 481 14.51 26.37 36.76
C GLY A 481 14.95 25.55 37.96
N PHE A 482 16.21 25.18 37.97
CA PHE A 482 16.89 24.52 39.08
C PHE A 482 16.80 25.32 40.42
N ASP A 483 16.03 26.41 40.49
CA ASP A 483 15.86 27.36 41.58
C ASP A 483 14.67 27.09 42.51
N ARG A 484 14.20 25.84 42.63
CA ARG A 484 13.53 25.46 43.87
C ARG A 484 14.47 24.57 44.65
N SER A 485 15.14 25.21 45.62
CA SER A 485 15.82 24.55 46.71
C SER A 485 14.92 23.46 47.28
N MET A 486 15.31 22.20 47.07
CA MET A 486 14.81 21.05 47.84
C MET A 486 15.29 21.17 49.28
N SER A 487 14.88 22.22 50.00
CA SER A 487 15.26 22.45 51.39
C SER A 487 14.26 21.89 52.39
N ASP A 488 13.07 21.45 51.97
CA ASP A 488 12.09 20.89 52.91
C ASP A 488 11.25 19.77 52.32
N ARG A 489 11.38 18.59 52.95
CA ARG A 489 10.72 17.29 52.69
C ARG A 489 11.34 16.54 51.50
N GLU A 490 12.23 15.57 51.69
CA GLU A 490 12.04 14.35 52.48
C GLU A 490 13.36 13.92 53.16
N ARG A 491 13.40 13.95 54.50
CA ARG A 491 14.42 13.22 55.26
C ARG A 491 14.11 11.73 55.13
N PHE A 492 14.82 11.05 54.23
CA PHE A 492 15.09 9.62 54.38
C PHE A 492 15.88 9.44 55.68
N GLY A 493 15.17 9.17 56.77
CA GLY A 493 15.77 8.76 58.02
C GLY A 493 16.43 7.39 57.85
N ILE A 494 17.68 7.29 58.29
CA ILE A 494 18.38 6.03 58.51
C ILE A 494 17.63 5.29 59.63
N PRO A 495 17.25 4.01 59.47
CA PRO A 495 16.64 3.26 60.57
C PRO A 495 17.69 3.05 61.67
N SER A 496 17.52 3.71 62.81
CA SER A 496 18.29 3.41 64.02
C SER A 496 17.69 2.19 64.72
N LYS A 497 18.55 1.21 65.03
CA LYS A 497 18.19 0.05 65.86
C LYS A 497 18.00 0.50 67.31
N SER A 498 16.81 0.32 67.84
CA SER A 498 16.52 0.08 69.26
C SER A 498 15.28 -0.78 69.36
#